data_AF-A0A6D2IG24-F1
#
_entry.id   AF-A0A6D2IG24-F1
#
_cell.length_a   1.000
_cell.length_b   1.000
_cell.length_c   1.000
_cell.angle_alpha   90.00
_cell.angle_beta   90.00
_cell.angle_gamma   90.00
#
_symmetry.space_group_name_H-M   'P 1'
#
loop_
_entity.id
_entity.type
_entity.pdbx_description
1 polymer ?
#
loop_
_entity_poly.entity_id
_entity_poly.type
_entity_poly.pdbx_seq_one_letter_code
_entity_poly.pdbx_strand_id
1 'polypeptide(L)'
;MSILVTSAKWLWESLLDNNKDETTTTTTGELSAMFYCKPCELHVRRLEGFRKHLWSLKHAVQEVRNSCTQLDLVTRKWAKNYAAKPEHATAKIAVWWDMDDCPIPEGYDARQVRPSIEAAFEKLGYSGPVSITAYGDHKRTPTRLLRGLSSTGVALAQTIRQVIYKRMNAYLMEWRDDNPPPATIMLISDHMDDGISRSLVYEQQLKKYNIFLAYSYRPYKMSALVTSAEWLWESLLEVSETTTPVLDKCSERSESTGMFSCKVCFDGYKSFDDFRKHLSSDDHASFVASVLSLIRLNQQNRGYSILRDLRKGRTF
;
A
#
# COMPACT_ATOMS: atom_id res chain seq x y z
N MET A 1 1.30 20.07 31.05
CA MET A 1 2.07 19.21 30.12
C MET A 1 2.18 19.95 28.80
N SER A 2 3.38 20.39 28.42
CA SER A 2 3.58 21.14 27.18
C SER A 2 3.54 20.20 25.98
N ILE A 3 2.68 20.52 25.02
CA ILE A 3 2.66 19.91 23.71
C ILE A 3 3.85 20.51 22.96
N LEU A 4 4.87 19.70 22.67
CA LEU A 4 5.94 20.07 21.74
C LEU A 4 5.32 20.21 20.34
N VAL A 5 4.94 21.44 19.99
CA VAL A 5 4.68 21.83 18.60
C VAL A 5 6.03 21.98 17.92
N THR A 6 6.51 20.92 17.29
CA THR A 6 7.68 21.00 16.41
C THR A 6 7.32 20.46 15.04
N SER A 7 6.64 21.28 14.24
CA SER A 7 6.71 21.15 12.79
C SER A 7 7.07 22.51 12.20
N ALA A 8 8.33 22.93 12.39
CA ALA A 8 8.89 23.97 11.55
C ALA A 8 8.89 23.44 10.11
N LYS A 9 8.17 24.13 9.22
CA LYS A 9 8.07 23.78 7.80
C LYS A 9 9.22 24.49 7.09
N TRP A 10 10.29 23.75 6.83
CA TRP A 10 11.46 24.30 6.15
C TRP A 10 11.30 24.17 4.64
N LEU A 11 11.29 25.30 3.94
CA LEU A 11 11.45 25.35 2.48
C LEU A 11 12.95 25.26 2.16
N TRP A 12 13.29 24.50 1.13
CA TRP A 12 14.68 24.29 0.70
C TRP A 12 15.41 25.62 0.44
N GLU A 13 14.71 26.59 -0.15
CA GLU A 13 15.23 27.93 -0.43
C GLU A 13 15.59 28.69 0.86
N SER A 14 14.77 28.56 1.91
CA SER A 14 15.00 29.22 3.21
C SER A 14 16.21 28.67 3.97
N LEU A 15 16.62 27.44 3.70
CA LEU A 15 17.82 26.84 4.28
C LEU A 15 19.10 27.31 3.58
N LEU A 16 18.99 27.70 2.31
CA LEU A 16 20.12 28.15 1.50
C LEU A 16 20.38 29.66 1.65
N ASP A 17 19.35 30.45 1.93
CA ASP A 17 19.49 31.90 2.12
C ASP A 17 20.20 32.29 3.43
N ASN A 18 20.21 31.42 4.44
CA ASN A 18 20.92 31.68 5.71
C ASN A 18 22.46 31.69 5.60
N ASN A 19 23.03 31.37 4.42
CA ASN A 19 24.48 31.36 4.19
C ASN A 19 24.97 32.60 3.39
N LYS A 20 24.13 33.61 3.15
CA LYS A 20 24.52 34.78 2.35
C LYS A 20 25.19 35.91 3.12
N ASP A 21 25.28 35.84 4.45
CA ASP A 21 25.84 36.92 5.29
C ASP A 21 27.18 36.59 5.99
N GLU A 22 27.87 35.50 5.63
CA GLU A 22 29.28 35.35 6.03
C GLU A 22 30.19 36.07 5.05
N THR A 23 30.51 37.31 5.43
CA THR A 23 31.51 38.15 4.77
C THR A 23 32.84 37.41 4.69
N THR A 24 33.32 37.21 3.47
CA THR A 24 34.53 36.49 3.11
C THR A 24 35.75 37.02 3.86
N THR A 25 36.10 36.40 4.99
CA THR A 25 37.46 36.48 5.54
C THR A 25 38.26 35.35 4.91
N THR A 26 39.20 35.75 4.05
CA THR A 26 40.14 34.88 3.35
C THR A 26 40.96 34.08 4.36
N THR A 27 40.51 32.86 4.65
CA THR A 27 41.33 31.87 5.33
C THR A 27 41.44 30.69 4.39
N THR A 28 42.63 30.48 3.85
CA THR A 28 43.01 29.28 3.09
C THR A 28 42.89 28.06 4.00
N GLY A 29 41.70 27.48 4.05
CA GLY A 29 41.43 26.17 4.62
C GLY A 29 40.56 25.43 3.61
N GLU A 30 41.16 24.53 2.84
CA GLU A 30 40.41 23.58 2.03
C GLU A 30 39.49 22.77 2.96
N LEU A 31 38.20 23.12 2.99
CA LEU A 31 37.18 22.25 3.56
C LEU A 31 37.03 21.05 2.62
N SER A 32 37.90 20.05 2.79
CA SER A 32 37.83 18.78 2.08
C SER A 32 36.56 18.04 2.54
N ALA A 33 35.48 18.18 1.78
CA ALA A 33 34.26 17.44 2.02
C ALA A 33 34.54 15.92 2.01
N MET A 34 34.23 15.25 3.12
CA MET A 34 34.41 13.82 3.30
C MET A 34 33.14 13.07 2.90
N PHE A 35 33.27 12.03 2.07
CA PHE A 35 32.16 11.11 1.79
C PHE A 35 32.08 10.05 2.87
N TYR A 36 30.88 9.73 3.34
CA TYR A 36 30.66 8.71 4.37
C TYR A 36 29.67 7.66 3.88
N CYS A 37 30.06 6.38 3.97
CA CYS A 37 29.17 5.25 3.76
C CYS A 37 28.74 4.71 5.13
N LYS A 38 27.49 4.98 5.51
CA LYS A 38 26.89 4.48 6.76
C LYS A 38 26.87 2.94 6.85
N PRO A 39 26.48 2.19 5.81
CA PRO A 39 26.46 0.73 5.90
C PRO A 39 27.83 0.10 6.20
N CYS A 40 28.89 0.69 5.65
CA CYS A 40 30.26 0.18 5.75
C CYS A 40 31.12 0.93 6.77
N GLU A 41 30.55 1.90 7.48
CA GLU A 41 31.23 2.86 8.36
C GLU A 41 32.53 3.42 7.76
N LEU A 42 32.52 3.67 6.45
CA LEU A 42 33.71 4.04 5.68
C LEU A 42 33.70 5.52 5.34
N HIS A 43 34.80 6.20 5.66
CA HIS A 43 35.06 7.57 5.23
C HIS A 43 36.00 7.60 4.02
N VAL A 44 35.63 8.33 2.98
CA VAL A 44 36.40 8.43 1.74
C VAL A 44 36.59 9.91 1.36
N ARG A 45 37.84 10.30 1.13
CA ARG A 45 38.22 11.69 0.79
C ARG A 45 37.96 12.09 -0.66
N ARG A 46 37.81 11.13 -1.56
CA ARG A 46 37.69 11.37 -3.01
C ARG A 46 36.39 10.76 -3.55
N LEU A 47 35.65 11.54 -4.34
CA LEU A 47 34.40 11.10 -4.98
C LEU A 47 34.60 9.83 -5.80
N GLU A 48 35.69 9.73 -6.56
CA GLU A 48 35.99 8.57 -7.39
C GLU A 48 36.22 7.30 -6.54
N GLY A 49 36.93 7.44 -5.42
CA GLY A 49 37.11 6.35 -4.46
C GLY A 49 35.79 5.93 -3.81
N PHE A 50 34.92 6.89 -3.54
CA PHE A 50 33.60 6.63 -2.97
C PHE A 50 32.69 5.91 -3.97
N ARG A 51 32.64 6.34 -5.24
CA ARG A 51 31.92 5.65 -6.31
C ARG A 51 32.41 4.21 -6.46
N LYS A 52 33.73 4.01 -6.56
CA LYS A 52 34.32 2.67 -6.64
C LYS A 52 33.95 1.78 -5.43
N HIS A 53 33.86 2.38 -4.24
CA HIS A 53 33.37 1.69 -3.05
C HIS A 53 31.90 1.25 -3.20
N LEU A 54 31.00 2.13 -3.65
CA LEU A 54 29.58 1.81 -3.85
C LEU A 54 29.36 0.65 -4.84
N TRP A 55 30.22 0.53 -5.87
CA TRP A 55 30.17 -0.57 -6.83
C TRP A 55 30.84 -1.86 -6.35
N SER A 56 31.43 -1.87 -5.15
CA SER A 56 32.13 -3.04 -4.64
C SER A 56 31.17 -4.12 -4.15
N LEU A 57 31.51 -5.39 -4.39
CA LEU A 57 30.77 -6.53 -3.85
C LEU A 57 30.64 -6.46 -2.32
N LYS A 58 31.66 -5.95 -1.64
CA LYS A 58 31.66 -5.76 -0.17
C LYS A 58 30.56 -4.79 0.27
N HIS A 59 30.39 -3.67 -0.46
CA HIS A 59 29.30 -2.73 -0.20
C HIS A 59 27.93 -3.36 -0.48
N ALA A 60 27.77 -4.04 -1.61
CA ALA A 60 26.51 -4.72 -1.95
C ALA A 60 26.11 -5.77 -0.91
N VAL A 61 27.05 -6.56 -0.39
CA VAL A 61 26.81 -7.53 0.70
C VAL A 61 26.42 -6.83 1.99
N GLN A 62 27.04 -5.69 2.30
CA GLN A 62 26.77 -4.93 3.52
C GLN A 62 25.40 -4.23 3.48
N GLU A 63 24.96 -3.74 2.31
CA GLU A 63 23.60 -3.24 2.07
C GLU A 63 22.54 -4.32 2.30
N VAL A 64 22.79 -5.56 1.82
CA VAL A 64 21.87 -6.68 2.05
C VAL A 64 21.83 -7.12 3.52
N ARG A 65 22.98 -7.08 4.21
CA ARG A 65 23.07 -7.42 5.64
C ARG A 65 22.51 -6.35 6.56
N ASN A 66 22.65 -5.09 6.21
CA ASN A 66 21.98 -3.98 6.87
C ASN A 66 20.54 -3.86 6.38
N SER A 67 19.75 -4.93 6.55
CA SER A 67 18.30 -4.80 6.54
C SER A 67 17.94 -3.77 7.61
N CYS A 68 17.50 -2.58 7.18
CA CYS A 68 17.35 -1.43 8.04
C CYS A 68 16.12 -1.59 8.93
N THR A 69 16.23 -2.39 9.98
CA THR A 69 15.24 -2.52 11.06
C THR A 69 15.04 -1.20 11.81
N GLN A 70 15.99 -0.26 11.71
CA GLN A 70 15.90 1.07 12.29
C GLN A 70 14.85 1.97 11.60
N LEU A 71 14.58 1.79 10.30
CA LEU A 71 13.58 2.60 9.60
C LEU A 71 12.16 2.26 10.05
N ASP A 72 11.87 1.00 10.36
CA ASP A 72 10.58 0.61 10.94
C ASP A 72 10.32 1.35 12.27
N LEU A 73 11.29 1.37 13.18
CA LEU A 73 11.15 2.02 14.49
C LEU A 73 10.92 3.53 14.38
N VAL A 74 11.65 4.22 13.50
CA VAL A 74 11.55 5.68 13.33
C VAL A 74 10.28 6.07 12.57
N THR A 75 9.84 5.24 11.63
CA THR A 75 8.68 5.54 10.79
C THR A 75 7.34 5.04 11.37
N ARG A 76 7.36 4.18 12.41
CA ARG A 76 6.16 3.62 13.08
C ARG A 76 5.17 4.68 13.55
N LYS A 77 5.65 5.86 13.98
CA LYS A 77 4.80 6.96 14.47
C LYS A 77 4.52 8.03 13.42
N TRP A 78 5.11 7.93 12.24
CA TRP A 78 5.17 9.04 11.30
C TRP A 78 3.96 9.04 10.35
N ALA A 79 2.73 8.97 10.85
CA ALA A 79 1.53 9.02 10.01
C ALA A 79 1.30 10.43 9.45
N LYS A 80 1.09 10.56 8.14
CA LYS A 80 0.69 11.81 7.49
C LYS A 80 -0.82 11.82 7.35
N ASN A 81 -1.53 12.32 8.35
CA ASN A 81 -2.99 12.36 8.35
C ASN A 81 -3.46 13.81 8.30
N TYR A 82 -3.96 14.22 7.13
CA TYR A 82 -4.51 15.56 6.90
C TYR A 82 -6.03 15.52 7.01
N ALA A 83 -6.61 16.61 7.51
CA ALA A 83 -8.06 16.79 7.50
C ALA A 83 -8.59 16.85 6.07
N ALA A 84 -9.82 16.38 5.88
CA ALA A 84 -10.50 16.36 4.59
C ALA A 84 -10.60 17.77 4.01
N LYS A 85 -10.23 17.89 2.73
CA LYS A 85 -10.60 19.08 1.95
C LYS A 85 -12.10 19.05 1.65
N PRO A 86 -12.76 20.21 1.52
CA PRO A 86 -14.19 20.29 1.23
C PRO A 86 -14.64 19.42 0.05
N GLU A 87 -13.86 19.40 -1.04
CA GLU A 87 -14.15 18.60 -2.24
C GLU A 87 -14.13 17.08 -2.00
N HIS A 88 -13.43 16.60 -0.96
CA HIS A 88 -13.30 15.17 -0.66
C HIS A 88 -14.07 14.71 0.58
N ALA A 89 -14.54 15.65 1.43
CA ALA A 89 -15.18 15.34 2.70
C ALA A 89 -16.38 14.39 2.55
N THR A 90 -17.25 14.63 1.56
CA THR A 90 -18.44 13.80 1.30
C THR A 90 -18.30 12.93 0.04
N ALA A 91 -17.11 12.90 -0.56
CA ALA A 91 -16.84 12.14 -1.78
C ALA A 91 -16.79 10.63 -1.50
N LYS A 92 -17.11 9.80 -2.50
CA LYS A 92 -17.05 8.33 -2.37
C LYS A 92 -15.64 7.88 -1.99
N ILE A 93 -15.56 6.89 -1.11
CA ILE A 93 -14.32 6.25 -0.67
C ILE A 93 -14.41 4.78 -1.04
N ALA A 94 -13.44 4.31 -1.82
CA ALA A 94 -13.32 2.89 -2.12
C ALA A 94 -12.04 2.33 -1.49
N VAL A 95 -12.18 1.18 -0.83
CA VAL A 95 -11.14 0.52 -0.06
C VAL A 95 -10.88 -0.84 -0.67
N TRP A 96 -9.66 -1.05 -1.16
CA TRP A 96 -9.19 -2.32 -1.66
C TRP A 96 -8.21 -2.90 -0.66
N TRP A 97 -8.59 -4.03 -0.09
CA TRP A 97 -7.86 -4.64 1.01
C TRP A 97 -7.29 -5.99 0.63
N ASP A 98 -5.98 -6.11 0.68
CA ASP A 98 -5.26 -7.37 0.59
C ASP A 98 -5.22 -8.04 1.98
N MET A 99 -5.99 -9.11 2.15
CA MET A 99 -6.05 -9.87 3.40
C MET A 99 -4.83 -10.78 3.61
N ASP A 100 -4.04 -11.08 2.57
CA ASP A 100 -2.82 -11.88 2.72
C ASP A 100 -1.71 -11.03 3.38
N ASP A 101 -1.61 -9.75 3.01
CA ASP A 101 -0.66 -8.80 3.58
C ASP A 101 -1.12 -8.23 4.93
N CYS A 102 -2.39 -7.85 5.02
CA CYS A 102 -2.99 -7.25 6.20
C CYS A 102 -4.12 -8.16 6.74
N PRO A 103 -3.78 -9.33 7.32
CA PRO A 103 -4.78 -10.27 7.82
C PRO A 103 -5.49 -9.73 9.06
N ILE A 104 -6.70 -10.24 9.33
CA ILE A 104 -7.39 -9.96 10.58
C ILE A 104 -6.56 -10.54 11.74
N PRO A 105 -6.17 -9.74 12.76
CA PRO A 105 -5.42 -10.23 13.90
C PRO A 105 -6.15 -11.35 14.66
N GLU A 106 -5.38 -12.22 15.31
CA GLU A 106 -5.96 -13.28 16.12
C GLU A 106 -6.83 -12.70 17.26
N GLY A 107 -8.02 -13.25 17.45
CA GLY A 107 -8.97 -12.78 18.46
C GLY A 107 -9.79 -11.54 18.06
N TYR A 108 -9.41 -10.84 17.00
CA TYR A 108 -10.15 -9.66 16.53
C TYR A 108 -11.49 -10.04 15.91
N ASP A 109 -12.56 -9.33 16.27
CA ASP A 109 -13.88 -9.53 15.67
C ASP A 109 -13.91 -8.92 14.27
N ALA A 110 -14.04 -9.77 13.24
CA ALA A 110 -14.11 -9.35 11.85
C ALA A 110 -15.21 -8.30 11.57
N ARG A 111 -16.27 -8.26 12.38
CA ARG A 111 -17.34 -7.25 12.26
C ARG A 111 -16.87 -5.84 12.63
N GLN A 112 -15.77 -5.70 13.35
CA GLN A 112 -15.21 -4.40 13.73
C GLN A 112 -14.31 -3.79 12.65
N VAL A 113 -13.98 -4.53 11.58
CA VAL A 113 -13.11 -4.03 10.50
C VAL A 113 -13.72 -2.80 9.80
N ARG A 114 -14.97 -2.90 9.29
CA ARG A 114 -15.63 -1.74 8.65
C ARG A 114 -15.76 -0.56 9.62
N PRO A 115 -16.34 -0.72 10.83
CA PRO A 115 -16.46 0.38 11.79
C PRO A 115 -15.12 1.06 12.11
N SER A 116 -14.04 0.29 12.25
CA SER A 116 -12.71 0.87 12.55
C SER A 116 -12.16 1.70 11.40
N ILE A 117 -12.34 1.23 10.15
CA ILE A 117 -11.95 1.96 8.95
C ILE A 117 -12.77 3.24 8.80
N GLU A 118 -14.09 3.16 8.96
CA GLU A 118 -14.99 4.33 8.85
C GLU A 118 -14.71 5.35 9.95
N ALA A 119 -14.52 4.92 11.21
CA ALA A 119 -14.16 5.81 12.31
C ALA A 119 -12.82 6.53 12.06
N ALA A 120 -11.84 5.87 11.44
CA ALA A 120 -10.58 6.49 11.06
C ALA A 120 -10.75 7.59 9.99
N PHE A 121 -11.70 7.41 9.06
CA PHE A 121 -12.07 8.42 8.06
C PHE A 121 -12.79 9.60 8.70
N GLU A 122 -13.79 9.33 9.56
CA GLU A 122 -14.57 10.36 10.26
C GLU A 122 -13.68 11.25 11.12
N LYS A 123 -12.69 10.68 11.81
CA LYS A 123 -11.69 11.42 12.60
C LYS A 123 -10.91 12.44 11.77
N LEU A 124 -10.77 12.21 10.47
CA LEU A 124 -10.14 13.12 9.53
C LEU A 124 -11.14 14.01 8.78
N GLY A 125 -12.44 13.94 9.09
CA GLY A 125 -13.49 14.76 8.47
C GLY A 125 -14.03 14.20 7.15
N TYR A 126 -13.82 12.91 6.88
CA TYR A 126 -14.38 12.21 5.73
C TYR A 126 -15.64 11.47 6.15
N SER A 127 -16.78 11.75 5.50
CA SER A 127 -18.10 11.20 5.79
C SER A 127 -18.83 10.71 4.53
N GLY A 128 -18.10 10.53 3.42
CA GLY A 128 -18.67 10.03 2.18
C GLY A 128 -18.95 8.52 2.19
N PRO A 129 -19.72 7.99 1.23
CA PRO A 129 -20.04 6.57 1.16
C PRO A 129 -18.79 5.68 1.02
N VAL A 130 -18.71 4.61 1.81
CA VAL A 130 -17.55 3.70 1.86
C VAL A 130 -17.87 2.32 1.27
N SER A 131 -17.13 1.93 0.24
CA SER A 131 -17.14 0.59 -0.34
C SER A 131 -15.86 -0.15 0.00
N ILE A 132 -15.95 -1.31 0.66
CA ILE A 132 -14.79 -2.11 1.07
C ILE A 132 -14.82 -3.46 0.35
N THR A 133 -13.73 -3.79 -0.34
CA THR A 133 -13.54 -5.10 -0.97
C THR A 133 -12.31 -5.79 -0.41
N ALA A 134 -12.53 -6.95 0.23
CA ALA A 134 -11.50 -7.80 0.79
C ALA A 134 -11.06 -8.87 -0.22
N TYR A 135 -9.83 -8.76 -0.70
CA TYR A 135 -9.17 -9.70 -1.59
C TYR A 135 -8.35 -10.70 -0.78
N GLY A 136 -8.42 -11.97 -1.14
CA GLY A 136 -7.59 -13.00 -0.52
C GLY A 136 -7.92 -14.39 -1.04
N ASP A 137 -7.15 -15.38 -0.58
CA ASP A 137 -7.50 -16.78 -0.77
C ASP A 137 -8.58 -17.21 0.23
N HIS A 138 -9.83 -16.84 -0.07
CA HIS A 138 -10.99 -17.09 0.79
C HIS A 138 -11.32 -18.57 0.96
N LYS A 139 -10.78 -19.47 0.11
CA LYS A 139 -10.81 -20.93 0.34
C LYS A 139 -10.06 -21.30 1.62
N ARG A 140 -8.99 -20.58 1.95
CA ARG A 140 -8.15 -20.80 3.14
C ARG A 140 -8.59 -19.97 4.34
N THR A 141 -9.37 -18.90 4.12
CA THR A 141 -9.85 -18.04 5.20
C THR A 141 -10.98 -18.70 6.00
N PRO A 142 -10.92 -18.70 7.35
CA PRO A 142 -11.98 -19.24 8.20
C PRO A 142 -13.36 -18.66 7.91
N THR A 143 -14.38 -19.52 7.81
CA THR A 143 -15.78 -19.12 7.54
C THR A 143 -16.33 -18.08 8.50
N ARG A 144 -15.97 -18.17 9.79
CA ARG A 144 -16.38 -17.19 10.81
C ARG A 144 -15.95 -15.76 10.46
N LEU A 145 -14.73 -15.59 9.94
CA LEU A 145 -14.18 -14.29 9.60
C LEU A 145 -14.87 -13.74 8.36
N LEU A 146 -15.02 -14.56 7.32
CA LEU A 146 -15.68 -14.14 6.09
C LEU A 146 -17.15 -13.76 6.30
N ARG A 147 -17.88 -14.52 7.14
CA ARG A 147 -19.26 -14.17 7.52
C ARG A 147 -19.32 -12.89 8.34
N GLY A 148 -18.37 -12.69 9.26
CA GLY A 148 -18.26 -11.45 10.03
C GLY A 148 -18.08 -10.23 9.10
N LEU A 149 -17.12 -10.31 8.17
CA LEU A 149 -16.87 -9.26 7.17
C LEU A 149 -18.10 -8.98 6.31
N SER A 150 -18.70 -10.01 5.70
CA SER A 150 -19.83 -9.82 4.79
C SER A 150 -21.09 -9.35 5.52
N SER A 151 -21.27 -9.69 6.80
CA SER A 151 -22.39 -9.19 7.61
C SER A 151 -22.37 -7.68 7.82
N THR A 152 -21.19 -7.06 7.72
CA THR A 152 -21.02 -5.61 7.74
C THR A 152 -20.87 -5.02 6.34
N GLY A 153 -21.29 -5.73 5.29
CA GLY A 153 -21.24 -5.23 3.91
C GLY A 153 -19.82 -5.06 3.35
N VAL A 154 -18.83 -5.81 3.85
CA VAL A 154 -17.53 -5.92 3.18
C VAL A 154 -17.65 -6.97 2.06
N ALA A 155 -17.37 -6.57 0.82
CA ALA A 155 -17.41 -7.47 -0.31
C ALA A 155 -16.22 -8.43 -0.30
N LEU A 156 -16.44 -9.70 -0.65
CA LEU A 156 -15.38 -10.72 -0.68
C LEU A 156 -14.99 -11.05 -2.12
N ALA A 157 -13.74 -10.83 -2.45
CA ALA A 157 -13.15 -11.12 -3.75
C ALA A 157 -12.12 -12.26 -3.64
N GLN A 158 -12.52 -13.50 -3.95
CA GLN A 158 -11.58 -14.62 -4.01
C GLN A 158 -10.54 -14.36 -5.09
N THR A 159 -9.27 -14.52 -4.72
CA THR A 159 -8.14 -14.51 -5.64
C THR A 159 -7.11 -15.55 -5.18
N ILE A 160 -5.93 -15.55 -5.78
CA ILE A 160 -4.75 -16.27 -5.28
C ILE A 160 -3.59 -15.29 -5.20
N ARG A 161 -2.68 -15.53 -4.26
CA ARG A 161 -1.50 -14.69 -3.98
C ARG A 161 -0.71 -14.27 -5.23
N GLN A 162 -0.61 -15.15 -6.22
CA GLN A 162 0.17 -14.90 -7.43
C GLN A 162 -0.44 -13.86 -8.38
N VAL A 163 -1.74 -13.53 -8.20
CA VAL A 163 -2.46 -12.60 -9.08
C VAL A 163 -3.25 -11.53 -8.34
N ILE A 164 -3.28 -11.52 -7.00
CA ILE A 164 -4.04 -10.56 -6.20
C ILE A 164 -3.84 -9.11 -6.67
N TYR A 165 -2.60 -8.66 -6.80
CA TYR A 165 -2.28 -7.30 -7.27
C TYR A 165 -2.76 -7.01 -8.69
N LYS A 166 -2.60 -7.97 -9.61
CA LYS A 166 -3.09 -7.81 -10.98
C LYS A 166 -4.61 -7.68 -11.01
N ARG A 167 -5.32 -8.44 -10.15
CA ARG A 167 -6.77 -8.35 -10.02
C ARG A 167 -7.19 -7.04 -9.38
N MET A 168 -6.60 -6.66 -8.26
CA MET A 168 -6.90 -5.38 -7.61
C MET A 168 -6.70 -4.20 -8.57
N ASN A 169 -5.59 -4.15 -9.31
CA ASN A 169 -5.32 -3.07 -10.28
C ASN A 169 -6.35 -3.05 -11.42
N ALA A 170 -6.69 -4.21 -12.00
CA ALA A 170 -7.71 -4.28 -13.05
C ALA A 170 -9.08 -3.78 -12.56
N TYR A 171 -9.49 -4.16 -11.34
CA TYR A 171 -10.75 -3.73 -10.75
C TYR A 171 -10.76 -2.26 -10.33
N LEU A 172 -9.62 -1.72 -9.91
CA LEU A 172 -9.49 -0.29 -9.65
C LEU A 172 -9.74 0.51 -10.94
N MET A 173 -9.22 0.03 -12.08
CA MET A 173 -9.44 0.67 -13.38
C MET A 173 -10.90 0.63 -13.82
N GLU A 174 -11.60 -0.49 -13.60
CA GLU A 174 -13.04 -0.64 -13.89
C GLU A 174 -13.88 0.28 -12.99
N TRP A 175 -13.61 0.28 -11.68
CA TRP A 175 -14.34 1.11 -10.71
C TRP A 175 -14.26 2.61 -11.04
N ARG A 176 -13.12 3.06 -11.54
CA ARG A 176 -12.87 4.47 -11.91
C ARG A 176 -13.83 4.97 -12.98
N ASP A 177 -14.23 4.11 -13.91
CA ASP A 177 -15.05 4.52 -15.05
C ASP A 177 -16.45 4.97 -14.60
N ASP A 178 -16.96 4.43 -13.49
CA ASP A 178 -18.24 4.82 -12.87
C ASP A 178 -18.09 5.82 -11.71
N ASN A 179 -16.87 6.12 -11.28
CA ASN A 179 -16.62 6.92 -10.07
C ASN A 179 -15.57 8.01 -10.32
N PRO A 180 -15.86 9.00 -11.20
CA PRO A 180 -14.92 10.07 -11.49
C PRO A 180 -14.63 10.93 -10.23
N PRO A 181 -13.50 11.65 -10.21
CA PRO A 181 -13.17 12.58 -9.12
C PRO A 181 -14.23 13.69 -8.97
N PRO A 182 -14.45 14.22 -7.75
CA PRO A 182 -13.71 13.89 -6.52
C PRO A 182 -14.13 12.53 -5.95
N ALA A 183 -13.13 11.69 -5.69
CA ALA A 183 -13.29 10.44 -4.95
C ALA A 183 -11.96 10.08 -4.26
N THR A 184 -12.05 9.21 -3.27
CA THR A 184 -10.89 8.72 -2.51
C THR A 184 -10.67 7.24 -2.75
N ILE A 185 -9.42 6.87 -2.98
CA ILE A 185 -8.97 5.48 -3.12
C ILE A 185 -8.10 5.16 -1.92
N MET A 186 -8.45 4.10 -1.18
CA MET A 186 -7.61 3.52 -0.14
C MET A 186 -7.11 2.15 -0.59
N LEU A 187 -5.80 1.94 -0.50
CA LEU A 187 -5.18 0.63 -0.66
C LEU A 187 -4.64 0.14 0.68
N ILE A 188 -5.03 -1.08 1.07
CA ILE A 188 -4.50 -1.77 2.26
C ILE A 188 -3.66 -2.95 1.77
N SER A 189 -2.33 -2.81 1.78
CA SER A 189 -1.38 -3.77 1.20
C SER A 189 0.06 -3.41 1.57
N ASP A 190 0.91 -4.41 1.79
CA ASP A 190 2.36 -4.20 2.01
C ASP A 190 3.12 -4.08 0.69
N HIS A 191 2.52 -4.63 -0.38
CA HIS A 191 3.08 -4.64 -1.71
C HIS A 191 2.76 -3.37 -2.47
N MET A 192 3.49 -2.31 -2.14
CA MET A 192 3.60 -1.10 -2.97
C MET A 192 4.67 -1.32 -4.06
N ASP A 193 4.46 -2.35 -4.90
CA ASP A 193 5.35 -2.60 -6.03
C ASP A 193 5.30 -1.45 -7.07
N ASP A 194 6.25 -1.44 -8.01
CA ASP A 194 6.30 -0.40 -9.05
C ASP A 194 5.03 -0.37 -9.93
N GLY A 195 4.27 -1.47 -10.01
CA GLY A 195 3.10 -1.60 -10.87
C GLY A 195 1.89 -0.89 -10.29
N ILE A 196 1.44 -1.31 -9.10
CA ILE A 196 0.30 -0.67 -8.41
C ILE A 196 0.65 0.76 -8.01
N SER A 197 1.87 1.00 -7.52
CA SER A 197 2.29 2.36 -7.15
C SER A 197 2.24 3.28 -8.37
N ARG A 198 2.68 2.83 -9.56
CA ARG A 198 2.59 3.64 -10.78
C ARG A 198 1.14 3.89 -11.20
N SER A 199 0.26 2.90 -11.12
CA SER A 199 -1.17 3.10 -11.38
C SER A 199 -1.75 4.15 -10.44
N LEU A 200 -1.52 4.04 -9.13
CA LEU A 200 -2.03 5.00 -8.15
C LEU A 200 -1.43 6.41 -8.35
N VAL A 201 -0.16 6.51 -8.73
CA VAL A 201 0.48 7.81 -9.04
C VAL A 201 -0.19 8.44 -10.25
N TYR A 202 -0.49 7.66 -11.29
CA TYR A 202 -1.24 8.13 -12.44
C TYR A 202 -2.63 8.65 -12.03
N GLU A 203 -3.37 7.86 -11.24
CA GLU A 203 -4.71 8.25 -10.76
C GLU A 203 -4.68 9.53 -9.91
N GLN A 204 -3.70 9.66 -9.01
CA GLN A 204 -3.56 10.87 -8.22
C GLN A 204 -3.18 12.09 -9.07
N GLN A 205 -2.13 11.99 -9.88
CA GLN A 205 -1.53 13.17 -10.51
C GLN A 205 -2.32 13.65 -11.72
N LEU A 206 -2.84 12.71 -12.52
CA LEU A 206 -3.55 13.05 -13.76
C LEU A 206 -5.05 13.09 -13.56
N LYS A 207 -5.60 12.17 -12.76
CA LYS A 207 -7.05 12.12 -12.51
C LYS A 207 -7.45 12.86 -11.24
N LYS A 208 -6.53 13.25 -10.35
CA LYS A 208 -6.83 14.03 -9.12
C LYS A 208 -7.65 13.26 -8.07
N TYR A 209 -7.51 11.94 -8.03
CA TYR A 209 -8.03 11.16 -6.89
C TYR A 209 -7.28 11.50 -5.60
N ASN A 210 -8.02 11.51 -4.50
CA ASN A 210 -7.45 11.53 -3.16
C ASN A 210 -6.98 10.12 -2.80
N ILE A 211 -5.80 9.97 -2.20
CA ILE A 211 -5.20 8.64 -1.93
C ILE A 211 -4.92 8.46 -0.45
N PHE A 212 -5.35 7.30 0.06
CA PHE A 212 -5.04 6.77 1.38
C PHE A 212 -4.27 5.45 1.27
N LEU A 213 -3.43 5.15 2.25
CA LEU A 213 -2.75 3.86 2.34
C LEU A 213 -2.89 3.26 3.74
N ALA A 214 -2.94 1.94 3.82
CA ALA A 214 -2.62 1.21 5.02
C ALA A 214 -1.77 -0.03 4.71
N TYR A 215 -0.96 -0.44 5.68
CA TYR A 215 0.01 -1.52 5.52
C TYR A 215 0.35 -2.11 6.90
N SER A 216 0.79 -3.36 6.95
CA SER A 216 1.24 -4.02 8.19
C SER A 216 2.55 -3.42 8.69
N TYR A 217 3.45 -3.04 7.77
CA TYR A 217 4.67 -2.29 8.03
C TYR A 217 4.88 -1.22 6.96
N ARG A 218 5.57 -0.14 7.33
CA ARG A 218 5.75 0.96 6.40
C ARG A 218 6.73 0.59 5.29
N PRO A 219 6.40 0.87 4.01
CA PRO A 219 7.34 0.65 2.92
C PRO A 219 8.65 1.40 3.15
N TYR A 220 9.77 0.68 3.09
CA TYR A 220 11.11 1.26 3.18
C TYR A 220 11.43 2.22 2.03
N LYS A 221 10.83 1.97 0.85
CA LYS A 221 11.03 2.80 -0.34
C LYS A 221 10.09 4.00 -0.32
N MET A 222 10.64 5.18 -0.56
CA MET A 222 9.83 6.37 -0.78
C MET A 222 8.99 6.21 -2.05
N SER A 223 7.68 6.40 -1.90
CA SER A 223 6.74 6.42 -3.03
C SER A 223 6.63 7.85 -3.59
N ALA A 224 6.36 7.96 -4.89
CA ALA A 224 5.98 9.23 -5.53
C ALA A 224 4.53 9.64 -5.20
N LEU A 225 3.78 8.80 -4.48
CA LEU A 225 2.44 9.10 -3.99
C LEU A 225 2.47 10.17 -2.90
N VAL A 226 1.58 11.15 -3.03
CA VAL A 226 1.31 12.16 -2.01
C VAL A 226 0.02 11.80 -1.30
N THR A 227 0.09 10.94 -0.31
CA THR A 227 -1.06 10.46 0.46
C THR A 227 -1.65 11.57 1.35
N SER A 228 -2.98 11.55 1.51
CA SER A 228 -3.67 12.41 2.47
C SER A 228 -3.77 11.78 3.86
N ALA A 229 -3.73 10.45 3.94
CA ALA A 229 -3.74 9.70 5.18
C ALA A 229 -3.01 8.36 5.01
N GLU A 230 -2.31 7.93 6.07
CA GLU A 230 -1.65 6.64 6.14
C GLU A 230 -1.81 5.99 7.52
N TRP A 231 -2.02 4.68 7.55
CA TRP A 231 -2.14 3.92 8.79
C TRP A 231 -1.29 2.65 8.78
N LEU A 232 -0.79 2.28 9.97
CA LEU A 232 -0.45 0.88 10.23
C LEU A 232 -1.76 0.11 10.43
N TRP A 233 -1.84 -1.08 9.84
CA TRP A 233 -3.03 -1.92 9.88
C TRP A 233 -3.51 -2.21 11.31
N GLU A 234 -2.61 -2.56 12.22
CA GLU A 234 -2.95 -2.81 13.63
C GLU A 234 -3.57 -1.57 14.28
N SER A 235 -2.94 -0.40 14.11
CA SER A 235 -3.44 0.87 14.66
C SER A 235 -4.75 1.33 14.02
N LEU A 236 -5.03 0.93 12.78
CA LEU A 236 -6.30 1.19 12.10
C LEU A 236 -7.44 0.43 12.77
N LEU A 237 -7.18 -0.80 13.22
CA LEU A 237 -8.16 -1.68 13.86
C LEU A 237 -8.43 -1.34 15.34
N GLU A 238 -7.49 -0.67 16.02
CA GLU A 238 -7.63 -0.20 17.41
C GLU A 238 -8.63 0.97 17.57
N VAL A 239 -8.97 1.68 16.49
CA VAL A 239 -9.77 2.91 16.54
C VAL A 239 -11.18 2.67 17.12
N SER A 240 -11.76 1.49 16.88
CA SER A 240 -13.11 1.15 17.39
C SER A 240 -13.15 0.82 18.89
N GLU A 241 -12.03 0.40 19.52
CA GLU A 241 -12.03 0.06 20.95
C GLU A 241 -12.26 1.30 21.83
N THR A 242 -11.93 2.49 21.31
CA THR A 242 -12.06 3.76 22.04
C THR A 242 -13.36 4.51 21.73
N THR A 243 -14.14 4.05 20.74
CA THR A 243 -15.32 4.75 20.24
C THR A 243 -16.50 3.78 20.23
N THR A 244 -17.38 3.86 21.23
CA THR A 244 -18.60 3.04 21.30
C THR A 244 -19.41 3.18 20.00
N PRO A 245 -19.60 2.10 19.21
CA PRO A 245 -20.37 2.20 17.97
C PRO A 245 -21.86 2.23 18.32
N VAL A 246 -22.55 3.30 17.94
CA VAL A 246 -24.00 3.24 17.77
C VAL A 246 -24.23 2.41 16.50
N LEU A 247 -24.76 1.20 16.66
CA LEU A 247 -25.24 0.37 15.55
C LEU A 247 -26.45 1.06 14.92
N ASP A 248 -26.23 2.10 14.13
CA ASP A 248 -27.27 2.60 13.24
C ASP A 248 -27.41 1.59 12.10
N LYS A 249 -28.64 1.14 11.89
CA LYS A 249 -28.98 0.17 10.84
C LYS A 249 -28.45 0.71 9.51
N CYS A 250 -27.50 0.00 8.91
CA CYS A 250 -27.02 0.30 7.57
C CYS A 250 -28.23 0.35 6.62
N SER A 251 -28.58 1.54 6.16
CA SER A 251 -29.59 1.73 5.13
C SER A 251 -29.05 1.10 3.85
N GLU A 252 -29.80 0.12 3.34
CA GLU A 252 -29.59 -0.47 2.02
C GLU A 252 -29.68 0.62 0.96
N ARG A 253 -28.54 1.07 0.42
CA ARG A 253 -28.46 1.57 -0.95
C ARG A 253 -27.02 1.83 -1.40
N SER A 254 -26.50 0.93 -2.21
CA SER A 254 -26.24 1.26 -3.61
C SER A 254 -26.10 -0.04 -4.41
N GLU A 255 -26.74 -0.04 -5.57
CA GLU A 255 -26.68 -1.11 -6.55
C GLU A 255 -25.27 -1.17 -7.15
N SER A 256 -24.48 -2.22 -6.88
CA SER A 256 -23.57 -2.80 -7.88
C SER A 256 -22.98 -4.14 -7.43
N THR A 257 -22.92 -5.08 -8.37
CA THR A 257 -21.96 -6.21 -8.46
C THR A 257 -21.60 -6.97 -7.17
N GLY A 258 -22.43 -7.98 -6.85
CA GLY A 258 -22.10 -9.19 -6.09
C GLY A 258 -21.20 -9.04 -4.85
N MET A 259 -21.79 -9.03 -3.66
CA MET A 259 -21.11 -9.09 -2.36
C MET A 259 -20.07 -10.21 -2.24
N PHE A 260 -20.16 -11.23 -3.10
CA PHE A 260 -19.21 -12.32 -3.22
C PHE A 260 -18.80 -12.48 -4.68
N SER A 261 -17.51 -12.56 -4.97
CA SER A 261 -17.02 -12.77 -6.33
C SER A 261 -15.73 -13.59 -6.36
N CYS A 262 -15.55 -14.36 -7.42
CA CYS A 262 -14.33 -15.10 -7.68
C CYS A 262 -13.56 -14.43 -8.82
N LYS A 263 -12.43 -13.80 -8.48
CA LYS A 263 -11.56 -13.12 -9.46
C LYS A 263 -10.61 -14.08 -10.18
N VAL A 264 -10.62 -15.37 -9.80
CA VAL A 264 -9.95 -16.43 -10.55
C VAL A 264 -10.83 -16.88 -11.72
N CYS A 265 -12.10 -17.16 -11.45
CA CYS A 265 -13.09 -17.66 -12.41
C CYS A 265 -13.88 -16.55 -13.12
N PHE A 266 -13.81 -15.32 -12.62
CA PHE A 266 -14.57 -14.15 -13.09
C PHE A 266 -16.09 -14.24 -12.86
N ASP A 267 -16.48 -14.91 -11.77
CA ASP A 267 -17.88 -15.14 -11.41
C ASP A 267 -18.32 -14.27 -10.22
N GLY A 268 -19.62 -13.96 -10.17
CA GLY A 268 -20.28 -13.29 -9.05
C GLY A 268 -21.33 -14.18 -8.39
N TYR A 269 -21.49 -14.05 -7.08
CA TYR A 269 -22.43 -14.85 -6.28
C TYR A 269 -23.30 -13.95 -5.41
N LYS A 270 -24.58 -14.28 -5.32
CA LYS A 270 -25.56 -13.56 -4.51
C LYS A 270 -25.60 -14.05 -3.06
N SER A 271 -25.22 -15.30 -2.81
CA SER A 271 -25.21 -15.90 -1.48
C SER A 271 -23.81 -16.35 -1.08
N PHE A 272 -23.55 -16.31 0.23
CA PHE A 272 -22.29 -16.80 0.79
C PHE A 272 -22.12 -18.31 0.60
N ASP A 273 -23.21 -19.07 0.69
CA ASP A 273 -23.17 -20.52 0.59
C ASP A 273 -22.90 -20.97 -0.85
N ASP A 274 -23.48 -20.31 -1.87
CA ASP A 274 -23.16 -20.56 -3.28
C ASP A 274 -21.70 -20.23 -3.58
N PHE A 275 -21.21 -19.11 -3.05
CA PHE A 275 -19.81 -18.73 -3.17
C PHE A 275 -18.91 -19.81 -2.55
N ARG A 276 -19.21 -20.29 -1.34
CA ARG A 276 -18.45 -21.36 -0.68
C ARG A 276 -18.50 -22.68 -1.43
N LYS A 277 -19.66 -23.03 -1.98
CA LYS A 277 -19.83 -24.20 -2.83
C LYS A 277 -18.96 -24.10 -4.07
N HIS A 278 -18.91 -22.93 -4.72
CA HIS A 278 -18.01 -22.67 -5.84
C HIS A 278 -16.53 -22.83 -5.46
N LEU A 279 -16.06 -22.22 -4.37
CA LEU A 279 -14.64 -22.33 -3.96
C LEU A 279 -14.19 -23.78 -3.68
N SER A 280 -15.16 -24.65 -3.37
CA SER A 280 -14.96 -26.07 -3.12
C SER A 280 -15.10 -26.94 -4.36
N SER A 281 -15.47 -26.39 -5.53
CA SER A 281 -15.68 -27.17 -6.75
C SER A 281 -14.37 -27.54 -7.47
N ASP A 282 -14.43 -28.64 -8.21
CA ASP A 282 -13.33 -29.08 -9.08
C ASP A 282 -13.07 -28.07 -10.21
N ASP A 283 -14.11 -27.41 -10.71
CA ASP A 283 -13.98 -26.33 -11.70
C ASP A 283 -13.10 -25.20 -11.17
N HIS A 284 -13.39 -24.72 -9.95
CA HIS A 284 -12.57 -23.68 -9.32
C HIS A 284 -11.12 -24.13 -9.16
N ALA A 285 -10.90 -25.37 -8.70
CA ALA A 285 -9.55 -25.94 -8.56
C ALA A 285 -8.81 -26.02 -9.91
N SER A 286 -9.51 -26.41 -10.98
CA SER A 286 -8.97 -26.48 -12.34
C SER A 286 -8.58 -25.11 -12.90
N PHE A 287 -9.42 -24.09 -12.66
CA PHE A 287 -9.11 -22.70 -13.03
C PHE A 287 -7.88 -22.17 -12.28
N VAL A 288 -7.80 -22.39 -10.96
CA VAL A 288 -6.61 -22.04 -10.17
C VAL A 288 -5.36 -22.72 -10.74
N ALA A 289 -5.41 -24.02 -11.02
CA ALA A 289 -4.29 -24.77 -11.59
C ALA A 289 -3.87 -24.24 -12.97
N SER A 290 -4.82 -23.86 -13.81
CA SER A 290 -4.59 -23.25 -15.12
C SER A 290 -3.88 -21.90 -15.00
N VAL A 291 -4.35 -21.03 -14.11
CA VAL A 291 -3.71 -19.73 -13.85
C VAL A 291 -2.27 -19.92 -13.36
N LEU A 292 -2.06 -20.82 -12.40
CA LEU A 292 -0.71 -21.11 -11.88
C LEU A 292 0.21 -21.68 -12.96
N SER A 293 -0.30 -22.56 -13.84
CA SER A 293 0.47 -23.12 -14.95
C SER A 293 0.88 -22.05 -15.95
N LEU A 294 -0.01 -21.13 -16.30
CA LEU A 294 0.29 -19.99 -17.18
C LEU A 294 1.37 -19.08 -16.57
N ILE A 295 1.32 -18.84 -15.26
CA ILE A 295 2.34 -18.04 -14.56
C ILE A 295 3.70 -18.73 -14.62
N ARG A 296 3.77 -20.05 -14.38
CA ARG A 296 5.01 -20.83 -14.47
C ARG A 296 5.58 -20.80 -15.89
N LEU A 297 4.75 -21.00 -16.92
CA LEU A 297 5.17 -20.92 -18.33
C LEU A 297 5.74 -19.54 -18.67
N ASN A 298 5.07 -18.46 -18.24
CA ASN A 298 5.56 -17.10 -18.47
C ASN A 298 6.88 -16.82 -17.76
N GLN A 299 7.07 -17.34 -16.55
CA GLN A 299 8.34 -17.21 -15.81
C GLN A 299 9.47 -17.98 -16.50
N GLN A 300 9.20 -19.20 -16.98
CA GLN A 300 10.17 -19.97 -17.77
C GLN A 300 10.55 -19.25 -19.06
N ASN A 301 9.58 -18.76 -19.82
CA ASN A 301 9.81 -18.02 -21.07
C ASN A 301 10.62 -16.73 -20.84
N ARG A 302 10.34 -15.98 -19.75
CA ARG A 302 11.16 -14.83 -19.35
C ARG A 302 12.59 -15.24 -19.02
N GLY A 303 12.79 -16.33 -18.28
CA GLY A 303 14.12 -16.87 -17.99
C GLY A 303 14.89 -17.22 -19.27
N TYR A 304 14.24 -17.89 -20.23
CA TYR A 304 14.83 -18.18 -21.54
C TYR A 304 15.17 -16.91 -22.32
N SER A 305 14.33 -15.87 -22.30
CA SER A 305 14.61 -14.59 -22.96
C SER A 305 15.84 -13.90 -22.36
N ILE A 306 15.92 -13.80 -21.04
CA ILE A 306 17.06 -13.17 -20.34
C ILE A 306 18.35 -13.92 -20.64
N LEU A 307 18.33 -15.26 -20.59
CA LEU A 307 19.48 -16.10 -20.95
C LEU A 307 19.89 -15.91 -22.42
N ARG A 308 18.92 -15.73 -23.33
CA ARG A 308 19.18 -15.45 -24.74
C ARG A 308 19.81 -14.08 -24.95
N ASP A 309 19.37 -13.06 -24.22
CA ASP A 309 19.89 -11.69 -24.32
C ASP A 309 21.31 -11.61 -23.73
N LEU A 310 21.56 -12.28 -22.61
CA LEU A 310 22.90 -12.46 -22.04
C LEU A 310 23.85 -13.20 -23.00
N ARG A 311 23.39 -14.28 -23.65
CA ARG A 311 24.18 -15.01 -24.66
C ARG A 311 24.47 -14.20 -25.93
N LYS A 312 23.65 -13.18 -26.22
CA LYS A 312 23.83 -12.29 -27.38
C LYS A 312 24.65 -11.04 -27.05
N GLY A 313 25.21 -10.94 -25.84
CA GLY A 313 26.05 -9.81 -25.44
C GLY A 313 25.32 -8.46 -25.39
N ARG A 314 23.98 -8.45 -25.35
CA ARG A 314 23.23 -7.22 -25.13
C ARG A 314 23.15 -6.97 -23.63
N THR A 315 24.03 -6.11 -23.12
CA THR A 315 23.82 -5.47 -21.83
C THR A 315 22.66 -4.48 -21.94
N PHE A 316 21.79 -4.47 -20.94
CA PHE A 316 20.67 -3.53 -20.80
C PHE A 316 21.11 -2.07 -20.89
#